data_AF-A0A525NPY6-F1
#
_entry.id   AF-A0A525NPY6-F1
#
_cell.length_a   1.000
_cell.length_b   1.000
_cell.length_c   1.000
_cell.angle_alpha   90.00
_cell.angle_beta   90.00
_cell.angle_gamma   90.00
#
_symmetry.space_group_name_H-M   'P 1'
#
loop_
_entity.id
_entity.type
_entity.pdbx_description
1 polymer ?
#
loop_
_entity_poly.entity_id
_entity_poly.type
_entity_poly.pdbx_seq_one_letter_code
_entity_poly.pdbx_strand_id
1 'polypeptide(L)'
;MSGGEIVISLDFELLWGVRDHATRDSYGANILGGRAAIAPTLERFARHGIQATWATVGAAFCGSREELLEVLPHKDLWPRYQNPALSNYRYLDELGADEAHDPYYFGASLVDQIADCPGQEIATHTMSHYYCLEPGADIASFAADLDAACQVAKQRNITLQSIVFPRNQYSPLHLDTIEQRGYPTLSGQSRCVGLSVGSRCRANAAPPSDAIDRCPYRCAWAASFPAGGQQRAGQPFPATPRRALDSAASLPSGGDRTGDDASGPDRNRISPVVASA
;
A
#
# COMPACT_ATOMS: atom_id res chain seq x y z
N MET A 1 14.49 36.41 11.40
CA MET A 1 13.23 35.64 11.52
C MET A 1 13.54 34.22 11.10
N SER A 2 13.47 33.25 12.01
CA SER A 2 13.50 31.84 11.62
C SER A 2 12.15 31.51 10.97
N GLY A 3 12.16 31.23 9.67
CA GLY A 3 10.96 30.81 8.94
C GLY A 3 10.46 29.45 9.41
N GLY A 4 9.21 29.11 9.05
CA GLY A 4 8.69 27.75 9.17
C GLY A 4 8.97 26.95 7.90
N GLU A 5 9.15 25.63 8.05
CA GLU A 5 9.30 24.69 6.94
C GLU A 5 7.98 23.96 6.69
N ILE A 6 7.62 23.74 5.43
CA ILE A 6 6.50 22.90 5.01
C ILE A 6 7.08 21.70 4.28
N VAL A 7 6.66 20.52 4.69
CA VAL A 7 7.02 19.23 4.08
C VAL A 7 5.84 18.71 3.27
N ILE A 8 6.10 18.32 2.02
CA ILE A 8 5.12 17.68 1.15
C ILE A 8 5.62 16.28 0.81
N SER A 9 4.86 15.26 1.24
CA SER A 9 5.07 13.87 0.85
C SER A 9 3.82 13.33 0.16
N LEU A 10 4.00 12.62 -0.94
CA LEU A 10 2.94 12.02 -1.74
C LEU A 10 3.17 10.52 -1.82
N ASP A 11 2.16 9.72 -1.51
CA ASP A 11 2.24 8.27 -1.65
C ASP A 11 1.97 7.91 -3.12
N PHE A 12 2.93 7.26 -3.77
CA PHE A 12 2.83 6.74 -5.12
C PHE A 12 2.73 5.21 -5.07
N GLU A 13 1.49 4.74 -4.91
CA GLU A 13 1.21 3.33 -4.58
C GLU A 13 0.57 2.54 -5.71
N LEU A 14 -0.09 3.21 -6.67
CA LEU A 14 -0.97 2.57 -7.64
C LEU A 14 -1.96 1.61 -6.95
N LEU A 15 -2.35 0.49 -7.57
CA LEU A 15 -3.26 -0.47 -6.94
C LEU A 15 -2.62 -1.21 -5.76
N TRP A 16 -1.28 -1.22 -5.62
CA TRP A 16 -0.58 -1.89 -4.52
C TRP A 16 -1.02 -1.39 -3.14
N GLY A 17 -1.30 -0.10 -3.01
CA GLY A 17 -1.68 0.52 -1.73
C GLY A 17 -3.10 0.22 -1.27
N VAL A 18 -3.96 -0.27 -2.17
CA VAL A 18 -5.38 -0.49 -1.92
C VAL A 18 -5.85 -1.91 -2.24
N ARG A 19 -4.95 -2.78 -2.74
CA ARG A 19 -5.32 -4.11 -3.25
C ARG A 19 -5.97 -5.02 -2.20
N ASP A 20 -5.76 -4.76 -0.91
CA ASP A 20 -6.40 -5.51 0.17
C ASP A 20 -7.92 -5.34 0.22
N HIS A 21 -8.46 -4.25 -0.34
CA HIS A 21 -9.90 -3.96 -0.35
C HIS A 21 -10.43 -3.45 -1.71
N ALA A 22 -9.59 -3.34 -2.73
CA ALA A 22 -9.94 -2.85 -4.05
C ALA A 22 -9.40 -3.73 -5.19
N THR A 23 -10.03 -3.61 -6.37
CA THR A 23 -9.63 -4.29 -7.61
C THR A 23 -9.53 -3.29 -8.75
N ARG A 24 -9.07 -3.74 -9.93
CA ARG A 24 -9.11 -2.93 -11.17
C ARG A 24 -10.52 -2.43 -11.45
N ASP A 25 -11.53 -3.28 -11.26
CA ASP A 25 -12.93 -2.92 -11.54
C ASP A 25 -13.50 -1.92 -10.53
N SER A 26 -13.18 -2.07 -9.25
CA SER A 26 -13.75 -1.21 -8.21
C SER A 26 -13.04 0.14 -8.06
N TYR A 27 -11.74 0.21 -8.38
CA TYR A 27 -10.91 1.37 -8.08
C TYR A 27 -9.99 1.83 -9.23
N GLY A 28 -9.96 1.10 -10.35
CA GLY A 28 -9.06 1.39 -11.46
C GLY A 28 -9.19 2.80 -12.04
N ALA A 29 -10.40 3.37 -12.05
CA ALA A 29 -10.61 4.76 -12.49
C ALA A 29 -9.82 5.78 -11.66
N ASN A 30 -9.70 5.57 -10.35
CA ASN A 30 -8.92 6.43 -9.47
C ASN A 30 -7.42 6.26 -9.72
N ILE A 31 -6.96 5.03 -9.99
CA ILE A 31 -5.56 4.77 -10.34
C ILE A 31 -5.20 5.50 -11.64
N LEU A 32 -6.02 5.37 -12.68
CA LEU A 32 -5.79 6.06 -13.96
C LEU A 32 -5.85 7.59 -13.81
N GLY A 33 -6.77 8.10 -13.00
CA GLY A 33 -6.84 9.53 -12.68
C GLY A 33 -5.60 10.04 -11.95
N GLY A 34 -5.10 9.29 -10.96
CA GLY A 34 -3.86 9.60 -10.25
C GLY A 34 -2.66 9.62 -11.18
N ARG A 35 -2.52 8.63 -12.07
CA ARG A 35 -1.47 8.60 -13.10
C ARG A 35 -1.51 9.83 -13.99
N ALA A 36 -2.69 10.21 -14.48
CA ALA A 36 -2.88 11.39 -15.31
C ALA A 36 -2.55 12.71 -14.58
N ALA A 37 -2.63 12.73 -13.25
CA ALA A 37 -2.34 13.90 -12.43
C ALA A 37 -0.85 14.13 -12.15
N ILE A 38 0.02 13.12 -12.35
CA ILE A 38 1.46 13.23 -12.03
C ILE A 38 2.13 14.31 -12.87
N ALA A 39 2.07 14.24 -14.19
CA ALA A 39 2.75 15.21 -15.06
C ALA A 39 2.32 16.68 -14.80
N PRO A 40 1.01 17.02 -14.71
CA PRO A 40 0.57 18.36 -14.34
C PRO A 40 1.00 18.79 -12.92
N THR A 41 1.15 17.85 -11.99
CA THR A 41 1.63 18.14 -10.63
C THR A 41 3.12 18.48 -10.65
N LEU A 42 3.93 17.67 -11.34
CA LEU A 42 5.36 17.91 -11.53
C LEU A 42 5.61 19.26 -12.20
N GLU A 43 4.85 19.60 -13.26
CA GLU A 43 4.93 20.91 -13.92
C GLU A 43 4.66 22.07 -12.95
N ARG A 44 3.63 21.96 -12.12
CA ARG A 44 3.30 22.98 -11.12
C ARG A 44 4.36 23.08 -10.03
N PHE A 45 4.86 21.95 -9.54
CA PHE A 45 5.90 21.94 -8.52
C PHE A 45 7.18 22.59 -9.04
N ALA A 46 7.62 22.22 -10.25
CA ALA A 46 8.77 22.83 -10.91
C ALA A 46 8.57 24.35 -11.11
N ARG A 47 7.41 24.77 -11.62
CA ARG A 47 7.08 26.19 -11.84
C ARG A 47 7.16 27.02 -10.56
N HIS A 48 6.76 26.45 -9.44
CA HIS A 48 6.71 27.15 -8.15
C HIS A 48 7.92 26.86 -7.26
N GLY A 49 8.91 26.10 -7.73
CA GLY A 49 10.07 25.70 -6.92
C GLY A 49 9.71 24.86 -5.70
N ILE A 50 8.60 24.11 -5.76
CA ILE A 50 8.13 23.25 -4.66
C ILE A 50 8.95 21.97 -4.65
N GLN A 51 9.55 21.68 -3.51
CA GLN A 51 10.19 20.40 -3.24
C GLN A 51 9.17 19.44 -2.64
N ALA A 52 9.16 18.20 -3.12
CA ALA A 52 8.30 17.16 -2.58
C ALA A 52 8.98 15.78 -2.64
N THR A 53 8.50 14.89 -1.79
CA THR A 53 8.98 13.50 -1.69
C THR A 53 7.87 12.55 -2.14
N TRP A 54 8.18 11.64 -3.07
CA TRP A 54 7.26 10.66 -3.63
C TRP A 54 7.56 9.28 -3.04
N ALA A 55 6.80 8.88 -2.02
CA ALA A 55 6.91 7.58 -1.39
C ALA A 55 6.36 6.49 -2.32
N THR A 56 7.25 5.81 -3.01
CA THR A 56 6.90 4.91 -4.10
C THR A 56 6.98 3.46 -3.66
N VAL A 57 5.92 2.68 -3.93
CA VAL A 57 5.96 1.23 -3.73
C VAL A 57 6.96 0.61 -4.71
N GLY A 58 7.91 -0.20 -4.22
CA GLY A 58 9.01 -0.78 -4.98
C GLY A 58 8.57 -1.55 -6.24
N ALA A 59 7.45 -2.25 -6.17
CA ALA A 59 6.90 -2.92 -7.33
C ALA A 59 6.50 -1.98 -8.48
N ALA A 60 6.14 -0.72 -8.19
CA ALA A 60 5.81 0.29 -9.21
C ALA A 60 7.03 0.76 -10.00
N PHE A 61 8.25 0.52 -9.48
CA PHE A 61 9.48 0.76 -10.25
C PHE A 61 9.54 -0.20 -11.43
N CYS A 62 9.14 -1.46 -11.28
CA CYS A 62 9.26 -2.48 -12.33
C CYS A 62 8.45 -2.11 -13.58
N GLY A 63 9.05 -2.30 -14.76
CA GLY A 63 8.41 -2.08 -16.05
C GLY A 63 7.62 -3.30 -16.54
N SER A 64 7.93 -4.50 -16.02
CA SER A 64 7.24 -5.74 -16.37
C SER A 64 7.08 -6.70 -15.19
N ARG A 65 6.21 -7.69 -15.37
CA ARG A 65 6.01 -8.78 -14.41
C ARG A 65 7.28 -9.63 -14.26
N GLU A 66 8.01 -9.87 -15.33
CA GLU A 66 9.25 -10.64 -15.31
C GLU A 66 10.29 -9.93 -14.46
N GLU A 67 10.51 -8.63 -14.69
CA GLU A 67 11.43 -7.82 -13.89
C GLU A 67 11.03 -7.83 -12.40
N LEU A 68 9.73 -7.69 -12.12
CA LEU A 68 9.21 -7.79 -10.75
C LEU A 68 9.57 -9.13 -10.12
N LEU A 69 9.29 -10.25 -10.79
CA LEU A 69 9.58 -11.58 -10.26
C LEU A 69 11.07 -11.84 -10.04
N GLU A 70 11.96 -11.19 -10.81
CA GLU A 70 13.42 -11.29 -10.64
C GLU A 70 13.94 -10.56 -9.40
N VAL A 71 13.32 -9.43 -9.02
CA VAL A 71 13.77 -8.62 -7.87
C VAL A 71 13.11 -9.00 -6.56
N LEU A 72 11.96 -9.69 -6.59
CA LEU A 72 11.28 -10.08 -5.36
C LEU A 72 12.14 -11.02 -4.50
N PRO A 73 12.04 -10.91 -3.16
CA PRO A 73 12.74 -11.82 -2.26
C PRO A 73 12.27 -13.27 -2.44
N HIS A 74 13.11 -14.21 -1.98
CA HIS A 74 12.75 -15.62 -1.96
C HIS A 74 11.43 -15.85 -1.22
N LYS A 75 10.62 -16.82 -1.68
CA LYS A 75 9.25 -17.08 -1.14
C LYS A 75 9.21 -17.33 0.37
N ASP A 76 10.27 -17.87 0.94
CA ASP A 76 10.38 -18.13 2.39
C ASP A 76 10.46 -16.85 3.25
N LEU A 77 10.79 -15.72 2.61
CA LEU A 77 10.88 -14.38 3.22
C LEU A 77 9.68 -13.50 2.86
N TRP A 78 8.65 -14.05 2.21
CA TRP A 78 7.43 -13.29 1.95
C TRP A 78 6.65 -13.03 3.24
N PRO A 79 5.90 -11.92 3.34
CA PRO A 79 5.13 -11.60 4.53
C PRO A 79 4.15 -12.72 4.89
N ARG A 80 4.25 -13.24 6.12
CA ARG A 80 3.41 -14.33 6.66
C ARG A 80 2.26 -13.81 7.52
N TYR A 81 1.57 -12.78 7.03
CA TYR A 81 0.42 -12.22 7.74
C TYR A 81 -0.63 -13.29 8.05
N GLN A 82 -1.21 -13.24 9.25
CA GLN A 82 -2.33 -14.10 9.65
C GLN A 82 -3.53 -13.92 8.73
N ASN A 83 -3.72 -12.72 8.18
CA ASN A 83 -4.63 -12.48 7.06
C ASN A 83 -3.82 -12.42 5.75
N PRO A 84 -3.79 -13.51 4.95
CA PRO A 84 -3.00 -13.56 3.74
C PRO A 84 -3.47 -12.61 2.64
N ALA A 85 -4.70 -12.08 2.73
CA ALA A 85 -5.24 -11.15 1.75
C ALA A 85 -4.54 -9.78 1.78
N LEU A 86 -3.82 -9.47 2.86
CA LEU A 86 -3.04 -8.25 3.02
C LEU A 86 -1.68 -8.29 2.31
N SER A 87 -1.21 -9.47 1.89
CA SER A 87 0.09 -9.61 1.23
C SER A 87 -0.06 -9.46 -0.28
N ASN A 88 0.54 -8.41 -0.84
CA ASN A 88 0.53 -8.17 -2.29
C ASN A 88 1.20 -9.29 -3.10
N TYR A 89 2.13 -10.02 -2.50
CA TYR A 89 2.77 -11.20 -3.09
C TYR A 89 1.79 -12.32 -3.48
N ARG A 90 0.57 -12.31 -2.92
CA ARG A 90 -0.49 -13.28 -3.26
C ARG A 90 -1.08 -13.04 -4.65
N TYR A 91 -1.02 -11.80 -5.15
CA TYR A 91 -1.73 -11.38 -6.35
C TYR A 91 -0.83 -11.29 -7.59
N LEU A 92 0.40 -11.82 -7.52
CA LEU A 92 1.38 -11.75 -8.61
C LEU A 92 0.93 -12.47 -9.89
N ASP A 93 0.01 -13.43 -9.78
CA ASP A 93 -0.56 -14.15 -10.94
C ASP A 93 -1.66 -13.37 -11.65
N GLU A 94 -2.17 -12.28 -11.05
CA GLU A 94 -3.19 -11.41 -11.65
C GLU A 94 -2.59 -10.30 -12.51
N LEU A 95 -1.29 -10.05 -12.37
CA LEU A 95 -0.57 -8.97 -13.04
C LEU A 95 -0.54 -9.19 -14.55
N GLY A 96 -0.73 -8.12 -15.31
CA GLY A 96 -0.44 -8.14 -16.75
C GLY A 96 1.06 -8.23 -17.02
N ALA A 97 1.42 -8.25 -18.31
CA ALA A 97 2.81 -8.41 -18.72
C ALA A 97 3.68 -7.19 -18.34
N ASP A 98 3.16 -5.98 -18.54
CA ASP A 98 3.91 -4.73 -18.41
C ASP A 98 3.00 -3.53 -18.15
N GLU A 99 3.58 -2.33 -18.07
CA GLU A 99 2.86 -1.07 -17.86
C GLU A 99 1.86 -0.70 -18.95
N ALA A 100 2.09 -1.11 -20.21
CA ALA A 100 1.15 -0.82 -21.30
C ALA A 100 -0.12 -1.68 -21.17
N HIS A 101 0.03 -2.93 -20.72
CA HIS A 101 -1.08 -3.86 -20.56
C HIS A 101 -1.73 -3.80 -19.17
N ASP A 102 -1.00 -3.33 -18.15
CA ASP A 102 -1.48 -3.24 -16.77
C ASP A 102 -0.98 -1.98 -16.05
N PRO A 103 -1.47 -0.80 -16.47
CA PRO A 103 -1.10 0.48 -15.87
C PRO A 103 -1.58 0.62 -14.41
N TYR A 104 -2.36 -0.34 -13.91
CA TYR A 104 -2.86 -0.35 -12.54
C TYR A 104 -1.81 -0.77 -11.52
N TYR A 105 -0.79 -1.54 -11.94
CA TYR A 105 0.25 -2.07 -11.06
C TYR A 105 1.65 -1.57 -11.43
N PHE A 106 1.94 -1.38 -12.71
CA PHE A 106 3.25 -0.93 -13.16
C PHE A 106 3.26 0.57 -13.45
N GLY A 107 4.35 1.25 -13.11
CA GLY A 107 4.47 2.70 -13.23
C GLY A 107 5.90 3.16 -13.47
N ALA A 108 6.76 2.31 -14.04
CA ALA A 108 8.17 2.60 -14.28
C ALA A 108 8.35 3.93 -15.03
N SER A 109 7.56 4.17 -16.07
CA SER A 109 7.63 5.41 -16.85
C SER A 109 7.27 6.66 -16.04
N LEU A 110 6.45 6.51 -15.00
CA LEU A 110 6.08 7.60 -14.07
C LEU A 110 7.16 7.81 -13.02
N VAL A 111 7.78 6.73 -12.54
CA VAL A 111 8.96 6.82 -11.66
C VAL A 111 10.07 7.61 -12.35
N ASP A 112 10.36 7.30 -13.62
CA ASP A 112 11.38 8.03 -14.40
C ASP A 112 11.02 9.51 -14.54
N GLN A 113 9.75 9.83 -14.87
CA GLN A 113 9.27 11.21 -14.94
C GLN A 113 9.42 11.98 -13.62
N ILE A 114 9.15 11.33 -12.48
CA ILE A 114 9.33 11.93 -11.16
C ILE A 114 10.82 12.15 -10.89
N ALA A 115 11.67 11.17 -11.18
CA ALA A 115 13.11 11.23 -10.97
C ALA A 115 13.77 12.36 -11.78
N ASP A 116 13.33 12.55 -13.02
CA ASP A 116 13.84 13.56 -13.94
C ASP A 116 13.36 14.98 -13.59
N CYS A 117 12.34 15.13 -12.74
CA CYS A 117 11.80 16.42 -12.34
C CYS A 117 12.64 17.07 -11.21
N PRO A 118 13.22 18.27 -11.41
CA PRO A 118 13.98 18.94 -10.36
C PRO A 118 13.18 19.18 -9.09
N GLY A 119 13.83 18.96 -7.94
CA GLY A 119 13.21 19.16 -6.62
C GLY A 119 12.28 18.04 -6.17
N GLN A 120 12.18 16.95 -6.93
CA GLN A 120 11.37 15.79 -6.57
C GLN A 120 12.27 14.66 -6.07
N GLU A 121 12.09 14.28 -4.81
CA GLU A 121 12.76 13.13 -4.21
C GLU A 121 11.90 11.88 -4.43
N ILE A 122 12.53 10.75 -4.76
CA ILE A 122 11.89 9.43 -4.70
C ILE A 122 12.28 8.76 -3.38
N ALA A 123 11.26 8.43 -2.59
CA ALA A 123 11.35 7.68 -1.35
C ALA A 123 10.79 6.27 -1.52
N THR A 124 11.12 5.36 -0.60
CA THR A 124 10.51 4.04 -0.59
C THR A 124 9.21 4.04 0.22
N HIS A 125 8.21 3.34 -0.30
CA HIS A 125 7.03 2.91 0.45
C HIS A 125 7.04 1.39 0.62
N THR A 126 8.24 0.82 0.82
CA THR A 126 8.58 -0.62 0.80
C THR A 126 8.38 -1.27 -0.57
N MET A 127 8.77 -2.54 -0.77
CA MET A 127 8.62 -3.21 -2.06
C MET A 127 7.17 -3.53 -2.39
N SER A 128 6.44 -4.03 -1.40
CA SER A 128 5.11 -4.61 -1.59
C SER A 128 3.98 -3.86 -0.89
N HIS A 129 4.23 -2.66 -0.34
CA HIS A 129 3.33 -2.03 0.65
C HIS A 129 3.27 -2.83 1.96
N TYR A 130 4.44 -3.20 2.49
CA TYR A 130 4.60 -4.06 3.66
C TYR A 130 3.99 -3.45 4.93
N TYR A 131 3.04 -4.17 5.53
CA TYR A 131 2.45 -3.80 6.82
C TYR A 131 3.26 -4.35 7.99
N CYS A 132 4.00 -3.44 8.64
CA CYS A 132 4.95 -3.77 9.70
C CYS A 132 4.31 -4.32 10.98
N LEU A 133 3.06 -3.97 11.26
CA LEU A 133 2.39 -4.29 12.52
C LEU A 133 1.22 -5.26 12.36
N GLU A 134 1.01 -5.83 11.17
CA GLU A 134 -0.01 -6.85 10.97
C GLU A 134 0.41 -8.17 11.64
N PRO A 135 -0.51 -8.90 12.30
CA PRO A 135 -0.18 -10.17 12.94
C PRO A 135 0.49 -11.12 11.94
N GLY A 136 1.63 -11.70 12.30
CA GLY A 136 2.42 -12.57 11.42
C GLY A 136 3.49 -11.84 10.59
N ALA A 137 3.54 -10.51 10.62
CA ALA A 137 4.70 -9.76 10.14
C ALA A 137 5.94 -10.10 10.96
N ASP A 138 7.10 -10.19 10.30
CA ASP A 138 8.39 -10.39 10.95
C ASP A 138 9.49 -9.51 10.34
N ILE A 139 10.56 -9.30 11.10
CA ILE A 139 11.66 -8.39 10.72
C ILE A 139 12.46 -8.92 9.54
N ALA A 140 12.60 -10.24 9.38
CA ALA A 140 13.35 -10.81 8.26
C ALA A 140 12.61 -10.60 6.94
N SER A 141 11.28 -10.79 6.95
CA SER A 141 10.42 -10.52 5.79
C SER A 141 10.40 -9.02 5.44
N PHE A 142 10.29 -8.13 6.44
CA PHE A 142 10.37 -6.68 6.24
C PHE A 142 11.71 -6.27 5.62
N ALA A 143 12.82 -6.79 6.15
CA ALA A 143 14.14 -6.53 5.63
C ALA A 143 14.27 -6.96 4.17
N ALA A 144 13.89 -8.19 3.84
CA ALA A 144 13.98 -8.71 2.48
C ALA A 144 13.09 -7.92 1.49
N ASP A 145 11.93 -7.48 1.94
CA ASP A 145 11.05 -6.58 1.19
C ASP A 145 11.72 -5.23 0.94
N LEU A 146 12.33 -4.62 1.96
CA LEU A 146 13.05 -3.36 1.82
C LEU A 146 14.29 -3.48 0.91
N ASP A 147 15.06 -4.56 1.06
CA ASP A 147 16.25 -4.86 0.25
C ASP A 147 15.87 -4.92 -1.25
N ALA A 148 14.75 -5.57 -1.57
CA ALA A 148 14.22 -5.66 -2.93
C ALA A 148 13.84 -4.28 -3.51
N ALA A 149 13.18 -3.42 -2.71
CA ALA A 149 12.87 -2.05 -3.12
C ALA A 149 14.14 -1.25 -3.43
N CYS A 150 15.17 -1.37 -2.59
CA CYS A 150 16.46 -0.73 -2.82
C CYS A 150 17.17 -1.27 -4.07
N GLN A 151 17.09 -2.58 -4.32
CA GLN A 151 17.69 -3.21 -5.50
C GLN A 151 17.07 -2.67 -6.80
N VAL A 152 15.74 -2.67 -6.91
CA VAL A 152 15.05 -2.21 -8.13
C VAL A 152 15.23 -0.70 -8.36
N ALA A 153 15.25 0.11 -7.30
CA ALA A 153 15.56 1.54 -7.41
C ALA A 153 16.99 1.75 -7.92
N LYS A 154 17.97 0.98 -7.43
CA LYS A 154 19.36 1.05 -7.89
C LYS A 154 19.51 0.67 -9.36
N GLN A 155 18.76 -0.31 -9.86
CA GLN A 155 18.73 -0.66 -11.28
C GLN A 155 18.26 0.51 -12.17
N ARG A 156 17.49 1.45 -11.61
CA ARG A 156 17.06 2.70 -12.23
C ARG A 156 17.94 3.90 -11.93
N ASN A 157 19.12 3.68 -11.35
CA ASN A 157 20.03 4.74 -10.91
C ASN A 157 19.42 5.69 -9.85
N ILE A 158 18.39 5.23 -9.12
CA ILE A 158 17.77 5.97 -8.02
C ILE A 158 18.37 5.47 -6.70
N THR A 159 18.82 6.42 -5.87
CA THR A 159 19.26 6.13 -4.50
C THR A 159 18.17 6.56 -3.54
N LEU A 160 17.52 5.60 -2.89
CA LEU A 160 16.46 5.87 -1.91
C LEU A 160 17.10 6.47 -0.65
N GLN A 161 16.62 7.64 -0.23
CA GLN A 161 17.12 8.40 0.93
C GLN A 161 16.11 8.54 2.08
N SER A 162 14.88 8.10 1.87
CA SER A 162 13.82 8.19 2.86
C SER A 162 12.80 7.07 2.67
N ILE A 163 12.07 6.79 3.75
CA ILE A 163 10.99 5.81 3.80
C ILE A 163 9.75 6.47 4.41
N VAL A 164 8.59 6.23 3.80
CA VAL A 164 7.28 6.41 4.44
C VAL A 164 6.73 5.02 4.69
N PHE A 165 6.23 4.74 5.90
CA PHE A 165 5.72 3.41 6.23
C PHE A 165 4.27 3.26 5.76
N PRO A 166 3.92 2.16 5.08
CA PRO A 166 2.53 1.81 4.78
C PRO A 166 1.65 1.89 6.03
N ARG A 167 0.52 2.60 5.91
CA ARG A 167 -0.42 2.87 7.03
C ARG A 167 0.21 3.55 8.24
N ASN A 168 1.38 4.16 8.07
CA ASN A 168 2.19 4.75 9.14
C ASN A 168 2.45 3.76 10.30
N GLN A 169 2.70 2.50 9.96
CA GLN A 169 2.93 1.41 10.91
C GLN A 169 4.41 1.05 10.98
N TYR A 170 5.01 1.13 12.17
CA TYR A 170 6.38 0.65 12.42
C TYR A 170 6.61 0.44 13.92
N SER A 171 7.72 -0.21 14.25
CA SER A 171 8.23 -0.35 15.62
C SER A 171 9.72 -0.02 15.67
N PRO A 172 10.33 0.18 16.85
CA PRO A 172 11.77 0.44 16.96
C PRO A 172 12.63 -0.61 16.24
N LEU A 173 12.23 -1.88 16.26
CA LEU A 173 12.95 -2.95 15.55
C LEU A 173 13.03 -2.70 14.04
N HIS A 174 12.01 -2.09 13.43
CA HIS A 174 12.03 -1.75 12.00
C HIS A 174 13.03 -0.61 11.73
N LEU A 175 13.11 0.37 12.63
CA LEU A 175 14.08 1.47 12.53
C LEU A 175 15.51 0.96 12.69
N ASP A 176 15.76 0.11 13.68
CA ASP A 176 17.07 -0.53 13.90
C ASP A 176 17.48 -1.36 12.66
N THR A 177 16.53 -2.05 12.04
CA THR A 177 16.73 -2.86 10.83
C THR A 177 17.17 -2.01 9.63
N ILE A 178 16.61 -0.80 9.48
CA ILE A 178 16.98 0.17 8.45
C ILE A 178 18.39 0.70 8.72
N GLU A 179 18.66 1.15 9.95
CA GLU A 179 19.96 1.70 10.35
C GLU A 179 21.10 0.71 10.14
N GLN A 180 20.91 -0.55 10.53
CA GLN A 180 21.92 -1.60 10.41
C GLN A 180 22.31 -1.92 8.95
N ARG A 181 21.40 -1.70 8.00
CA ARG A 181 21.65 -1.98 6.57
C ARG A 181 22.36 -0.85 5.85
N GLY A 182 22.63 0.25 6.53
CA GLY A 182 23.09 1.48 5.87
C GLY A 182 22.04 2.02 4.90
N TYR A 183 20.79 1.60 5.06
CA TYR A 183 19.66 2.20 4.37
C TYR A 183 19.37 3.55 4.99
N PRO A 184 18.71 4.45 4.23
CA PRO A 184 18.38 5.77 4.71
C PRO A 184 17.83 5.77 6.13
N THR A 185 18.65 6.28 7.04
CA THR A 185 18.31 6.39 8.44
C THR A 185 17.31 7.51 8.66
N LEU A 186 16.42 7.28 9.63
CA LEU A 186 15.63 8.28 10.32
C LEU A 186 16.54 9.11 11.24
N SER A 187 17.64 9.68 10.70
CA SER A 187 18.67 10.37 11.47
C SER A 187 18.67 11.88 11.20
N GLY A 188 18.14 12.62 12.16
CA GLY A 188 18.63 13.95 12.53
C GLY A 188 18.22 15.13 11.65
N GLN A 189 17.23 15.87 12.14
CA GLN A 189 16.87 17.25 11.79
C GLN A 189 16.29 17.46 10.37
N SER A 190 14.97 17.70 10.35
CA SER A 190 14.16 18.12 9.20
C SER A 190 14.22 17.24 7.94
N ARG A 191 13.89 15.94 8.01
CA ARG A 191 13.54 15.13 6.82
C ARG A 191 12.41 14.14 7.10
N CYS A 192 11.52 13.98 6.12
CA CYS A 192 10.10 13.71 6.28
C CYS A 192 9.77 12.29 6.79
N VAL A 193 9.25 12.20 8.02
CA VAL A 193 8.19 11.20 8.28
C VAL A 193 6.91 11.85 7.79
N GLY A 194 6.47 11.45 6.59
CA GLY A 194 5.13 11.78 6.12
C GLY A 194 4.12 11.09 7.03
N LEU A 195 3.66 11.77 8.09
CA LEU A 195 2.36 11.46 8.66
C LEU A 195 1.33 11.85 7.61
N SER A 196 0.70 10.88 6.96
CA SER A 196 -0.50 11.19 6.18
C SER A 196 -1.50 11.87 7.13
N VAL A 197 -1.89 13.09 6.78
CA VAL A 197 -2.95 13.80 7.51
C VAL A 197 -4.25 13.07 7.21
N GLY A 198 -4.59 12.07 8.02
CA GLY A 198 -5.83 11.31 7.86
C GLY A 198 -5.94 10.01 8.67
N SER A 199 -4.84 9.43 9.16
CA SER A 199 -4.91 8.16 9.90
C SER A 199 -4.21 8.26 11.26
N ARG A 200 -4.98 7.97 12.33
CA ARG A 200 -4.49 7.99 13.71
C ARG A 200 -3.36 6.97 13.85
N CYS A 201 -2.18 7.40 14.30
CA CYS A 201 -1.14 6.50 14.79
C CYS A 201 -1.75 5.59 15.87
N ARG A 202 -1.80 4.27 15.62
CA ARG A 202 -2.05 3.27 16.68
C ARG A 202 -0.70 2.74 17.13
N ALA A 203 -0.05 3.45 18.05
CA ALA A 203 1.02 2.87 18.84
C ALA A 203 0.40 1.89 19.85
N ASN A 204 0.33 0.60 19.51
CA ASN A 204 -0.09 -0.44 20.45
C ASN A 204 1.14 -1.02 21.14
N ALA A 205 1.43 -0.51 22.34
CA ALA A 205 2.00 -1.20 23.52
C ALA A 205 2.84 -0.20 24.33
N ALA A 206 2.47 0.01 25.59
CA ALA A 206 3.36 0.62 26.57
C ALA A 206 4.48 -0.37 26.91
N PRO A 207 5.77 0.03 26.87
CA PRO A 207 6.85 -0.84 27.30
C PRO A 207 6.82 -1.05 28.83
N PRO A 208 7.37 -2.17 29.33
CA PRO A 208 7.55 -2.39 30.77
C PRO A 208 8.42 -1.27 31.40
N SER A 209 8.14 -0.97 32.67
CA SER A 209 8.56 0.25 33.40
C SER A 209 10.07 0.50 33.48
N ASP A 210 10.90 -0.45 33.11
CA ASP A 210 12.35 -0.39 33.34
C ASP A 210 13.14 0.01 32.08
N ALA A 211 12.46 0.26 30.95
CA ALA A 211 13.08 0.77 29.71
C ALA A 211 13.01 2.30 29.56
N ILE A 212 12.47 3.02 30.55
CA ILE A 212 12.21 4.46 30.46
C ILE A 212 13.48 5.31 30.62
N ASP A 213 14.55 4.78 31.23
CA ASP A 213 15.73 5.58 31.60
C ASP A 213 16.89 5.61 30.58
N ARG A 214 16.72 5.03 29.37
CA ARG A 214 17.77 5.05 28.32
C ARG A 214 17.33 5.55 26.95
N CYS A 215 16.12 6.10 26.82
CA CYS A 215 15.66 6.67 25.56
C CYS A 215 16.03 8.17 25.49
N PRO A 216 16.92 8.61 24.56
CA PRO A 216 17.28 10.02 24.41
C PRO A 216 16.14 10.87 23.81
N TYR A 217 15.02 10.25 23.42
CA TYR A 217 13.88 10.92 22.80
C TYR A 217 12.79 11.25 23.83
N ARG A 218 13.08 12.22 24.71
CA ARG A 218 12.04 12.95 25.44
C ARG A 218 11.38 13.96 24.49
N CYS A 219 10.36 13.53 23.74
CA CYS A 219 9.40 14.49 23.19
C CYS A 219 8.40 14.85 24.29
N ALA A 220 8.67 15.95 24.98
CA ALA A 220 7.75 16.56 25.91
C ALA A 220 6.48 17.02 25.17
N TRP A 221 5.37 16.31 25.35
CA TRP A 221 4.03 16.86 25.14
C TRP A 221 3.53 17.37 26.50
N ALA A 222 3.99 18.56 26.88
CA ALA A 222 3.42 19.31 27.98
C ALA A 222 2.84 20.61 27.41
N ALA A 223 1.67 20.52 26.80
CA ALA A 223 0.83 21.67 26.55
C ALA A 223 -0.17 21.79 27.70
N SER A 224 0.16 22.67 28.63
CA SER A 224 -0.71 23.16 29.70
C SER A 224 -2.02 23.69 29.12
N PHE A 225 -3.15 23.17 29.59
CA PHE A 225 -4.44 23.88 29.56
C PHE A 225 -4.85 24.21 30.99
N PRO A 226 -5.32 25.43 31.27
CA PRO A 226 -5.63 25.86 32.63
C PRO A 226 -6.82 25.09 33.19
N ALA A 227 -6.65 24.61 34.43
CA ALA A 227 -7.69 23.98 35.21
C ALA A 227 -8.80 25.00 35.52
N GLY A 228 -10.05 24.65 35.20
CA GLY A 228 -11.22 25.40 35.64
C GLY A 228 -12.51 24.89 35.03
N GLY A 229 -13.31 24.16 35.82
CA GLY A 229 -14.70 23.87 35.47
C GLY A 229 -15.15 22.43 35.77
N GLN A 230 -15.44 22.14 37.04
CA GLN A 230 -16.28 21.01 37.42
C GLN A 230 -17.61 21.06 36.67
N GLN A 231 -18.06 19.96 36.06
CA GLN A 231 -19.48 19.60 36.03
C GLN A 231 -19.71 18.11 35.74
N ARG A 232 -20.04 17.41 36.85
CA ARG A 232 -20.97 16.30 37.06
C ARG A 232 -21.17 15.22 35.99
N ALA A 233 -20.94 13.98 36.44
CA ALA A 233 -21.38 12.73 35.88
C ALA A 233 -22.88 12.71 35.55
N GLY A 234 -23.20 12.38 34.30
CA GLY A 234 -24.54 12.02 33.82
C GLY A 234 -24.57 10.54 33.42
N GLN A 235 -25.57 9.83 33.92
CA GLN A 235 -25.77 8.38 33.84
C GLN A 235 -26.00 7.83 32.42
N PRO A 236 -25.78 6.52 32.20
CA PRO A 236 -26.03 5.86 30.91
C PRO A 236 -27.52 5.68 30.62
N PHE A 237 -27.91 5.95 29.37
CA PHE A 237 -29.25 5.68 28.84
C PHE A 237 -29.52 4.16 28.72
N PRO A 238 -30.74 3.68 29.02
CA PRO A 238 -31.07 2.26 28.94
C PRO A 238 -31.41 1.81 27.51
N ALA A 239 -30.95 0.62 27.16
CA ALA A 239 -31.30 -0.11 25.95
C ALA A 239 -32.78 -0.50 25.93
N THR A 240 -33.45 -0.32 24.80
CA THR A 240 -34.82 -0.78 24.54
C THR A 240 -34.78 -2.15 23.84
N PRO A 241 -35.58 -3.17 24.26
CA PRO A 241 -35.53 -4.49 23.65
C PRO A 241 -36.62 -4.74 22.57
N ARG A 242 -36.20 -5.51 21.56
CA ARG A 242 -36.91 -6.50 20.72
C ARG A 242 -38.17 -6.09 19.94
N ARG A 243 -38.16 -6.44 18.65
CA ARG A 243 -39.12 -7.41 18.10
C ARG A 243 -38.53 -8.18 16.92
N ALA A 244 -38.40 -9.48 17.12
CA ALA A 244 -38.28 -10.48 16.07
C ALA A 244 -39.66 -10.67 15.43
N LEU A 245 -39.70 -10.80 14.11
CA LEU A 245 -40.84 -11.35 13.37
C LEU A 245 -40.30 -12.55 12.57
N ASP A 246 -40.46 -13.72 13.18
CA ASP A 246 -40.55 -14.97 12.45
C ASP A 246 -41.95 -15.08 11.85
N SER A 247 -42.05 -15.46 10.58
CA SER A 247 -43.12 -16.28 10.00
C SER A 247 -42.80 -16.55 8.52
N ALA A 248 -41.99 -17.57 8.27
CA ALA A 248 -41.91 -18.23 6.97
C ALA A 248 -42.99 -19.32 6.94
N ALA A 249 -43.95 -19.21 6.03
CA ALA A 249 -44.96 -20.23 5.76
C ALA A 249 -44.65 -20.93 4.43
N SER A 250 -44.27 -22.20 4.56
CA SER A 250 -44.63 -23.39 3.78
C SER A 250 -44.98 -23.28 2.28
N LEU A 251 -44.25 -24.11 1.50
CA LEU A 251 -44.50 -24.63 0.15
C LEU A 251 -45.90 -25.29 -0.01
N PRO A 252 -46.32 -25.61 -1.25
CA PRO A 252 -46.04 -26.97 -1.69
C PRO A 252 -45.46 -27.09 -3.10
N SER A 253 -44.48 -28.00 -3.18
CA SER A 253 -44.01 -28.70 -4.36
C SER A 253 -45.13 -29.50 -5.02
N GLY A 254 -45.32 -29.32 -6.33
CA GLY A 254 -46.05 -30.23 -7.21
C GLY A 254 -45.16 -30.58 -8.39
N GLY A 255 -44.89 -31.86 -8.58
CA GLY A 255 -44.19 -32.40 -9.75
C GLY A 255 -45.14 -33.25 -10.59
N ASP A 256 -44.88 -33.29 -11.89
CA ASP A 256 -45.06 -34.40 -12.84
C ASP A 256 -44.41 -33.95 -14.16
N ARG A 257 -43.31 -34.54 -14.64
CA ARG A 257 -43.10 -35.85 -15.31
C ARG A 257 -43.51 -35.88 -16.80
N THR A 258 -42.58 -36.47 -17.58
CA THR A 258 -42.67 -37.01 -18.95
C THR A 258 -42.69 -35.99 -20.11
N GLY A 259 -41.99 -36.16 -21.23
CA GLY A 259 -41.13 -37.24 -21.73
C GLY A 259 -40.56 -36.90 -23.12
N ASP A 260 -39.58 -37.71 -23.53
CA ASP A 260 -39.21 -38.15 -24.89
C ASP A 260 -38.53 -37.16 -25.87
N ASP A 261 -37.25 -37.43 -26.23
CA ASP A 261 -36.77 -38.10 -27.47
C ASP A 261 -36.53 -37.08 -28.60
N ALA A 262 -35.54 -37.15 -29.50
CA ALA A 262 -34.40 -38.01 -29.78
C ALA A 262 -33.59 -37.31 -30.90
N SER A 263 -32.43 -37.88 -31.27
CA SER A 263 -31.87 -37.86 -32.65
C SER A 263 -30.90 -36.74 -33.07
N GLY A 264 -29.61 -37.02 -32.95
CA GLY A 264 -28.77 -37.26 -34.14
C GLY A 264 -28.02 -36.10 -34.81
N PRO A 265 -26.84 -36.36 -35.42
CA PRO A 265 -25.81 -35.36 -35.72
C PRO A 265 -25.82 -34.91 -37.19
N ASP A 266 -25.16 -33.77 -37.50
CA ASP A 266 -24.73 -33.51 -38.88
C ASP A 266 -23.26 -33.07 -38.97
N ARG A 267 -22.60 -33.65 -39.96
CA ARG A 267 -21.20 -33.50 -40.35
C ARG A 267 -21.10 -32.53 -41.53
N ASN A 268 -19.85 -32.21 -41.88
CA ASN A 268 -19.36 -31.66 -43.16
C ASN A 268 -19.47 -30.14 -43.37
N ARG A 269 -18.31 -29.45 -43.41
CA ARG A 269 -17.48 -29.27 -44.62
C ARG A 269 -16.19 -28.49 -44.26
N ILE A 270 -15.00 -29.08 -44.48
CA ILE A 270 -14.08 -28.84 -45.61
C ILE A 270 -13.38 -27.46 -45.59
N SER A 271 -12.09 -27.47 -45.23
CA SER A 271 -11.01 -26.47 -45.50
C SER A 271 -10.72 -26.35 -47.03
N PRO A 272 -9.74 -25.56 -47.61
CA PRO A 272 -8.51 -24.99 -47.04
C PRO A 272 -7.92 -23.69 -47.70
N VAL A 273 -6.65 -23.36 -47.35
CA VAL A 273 -5.60 -22.55 -48.06
C VAL A 273 -5.82 -21.01 -48.14
N VAL A 274 -4.88 -20.04 -48.14
CA VAL A 274 -3.45 -19.84 -48.52
C VAL A 274 -2.90 -18.59 -47.77
N ALA A 275 -1.78 -18.67 -47.06
CA ALA A 275 -0.43 -18.10 -47.31
C ALA A 275 -0.25 -16.57 -47.55
N SER A 276 0.57 -15.97 -46.68
CA SER A 276 1.67 -15.00 -46.89
C SER A 276 1.50 -13.73 -47.75
N ALA A 277 1.76 -12.58 -47.12
CA ALA A 277 2.78 -11.59 -47.49
C ALA A 277 3.14 -10.75 -46.25
#